data_AF-A0A1Y1ZI98-F1
#
_entry.id   AF-A0A1Y1ZI98-F1
#
_cell.length_a   1.000
_cell.length_b   1.000
_cell.length_c   1.000
_cell.angle_alpha   90.00
_cell.angle_beta   90.00
_cell.angle_gamma   90.00
#
_symmetry.space_group_name_H-M   'P 1'
#
loop_
_entity.id
_entity.type
_entity.pdbx_description
1 polymer ?
#
loop_
_entity_poly.entity_id
_entity_poly.type
_entity_poly.pdbx_seq_one_letter_code
_entity_poly.pdbx_strand_id
1 'polypeptide(L)'
;MSADPKKEESDDNAEPLDLVRLCIDEVVVVKLRGDRELKGRLYAYDSHCNLILGDAEETIYITNAEEEDGKVRTVKKQHETLFVRGDSVVLIAPVESIK
;
A
#
# COMPACT_ATOMS: atom_id res chain seq x y z
N MET A 1 -3.34 36.09 34.48
CA MET A 1 -2.71 36.20 33.14
C MET A 1 -1.23 36.00 33.41
N SER A 2 -0.57 34.93 33.01
CA SER A 2 -0.67 34.14 31.78
C SER A 2 -0.01 32.78 32.06
N ALA A 3 -0.69 31.69 31.73
CA ALA A 3 -0.03 30.44 31.45
C ALA A 3 -0.06 30.31 29.93
N ASP A 4 1.08 30.54 29.29
CA ASP A 4 1.27 30.18 27.89
C ASP A 4 1.07 28.66 27.76
N PRO A 5 0.24 28.17 26.83
CA PRO A 5 0.22 26.75 26.52
C PRO A 5 1.57 26.42 25.88
N LYS A 6 2.29 25.46 26.47
CA LYS A 6 3.52 24.91 25.92
C LYS A 6 3.27 24.52 24.45
N LYS A 7 4.08 25.08 23.55
CA LYS A 7 4.21 24.60 22.18
C LYS A 7 4.48 23.10 22.23
N GLU A 8 3.62 22.32 21.59
CA GLU A 8 3.90 20.92 21.31
C GLU A 8 5.15 20.89 20.42
N GLU A 9 6.23 20.36 20.97
CA GLU A 9 7.43 20.02 20.23
C GLU A 9 7.02 18.95 19.22
N SER A 10 7.17 19.26 17.92
CA SER A 10 7.02 18.29 16.85
C SER A 10 8.11 17.23 17.03
N ASP A 11 7.72 16.10 17.63
CA ASP A 11 8.58 14.94 17.77
C ASP A 11 8.95 14.46 16.36
N ASP A 12 10.24 14.56 16.01
CA ASP A 12 10.82 14.05 14.75
C ASP A 12 10.77 12.50 14.66
N ASN A 13 10.09 11.83 15.59
CA ASN A 13 9.66 10.44 15.46
C ASN A 13 8.37 10.37 14.62
N ALA A 14 8.52 10.39 13.29
CA ALA A 14 7.43 9.98 12.42
C ALA A 14 7.01 8.55 12.79
N GLU A 15 5.77 8.36 13.25
CA GLU A 15 5.25 7.01 13.44
C GLU A 15 5.24 6.29 12.08
N PRO A 16 5.38 4.96 12.02
CA PRO A 16 5.43 4.25 10.74
C PRO A 16 4.25 4.55 9.80
N LEU A 17 3.07 4.85 10.37
CA LEU A 17 1.87 5.23 9.61
C LEU A 17 1.88 6.70 9.15
N ASP A 18 2.67 7.58 9.76
CA ASP A 18 2.84 8.94 9.28
C ASP A 18 3.52 8.97 7.91
N LEU A 19 4.44 8.03 7.65
CA LEU A 19 5.05 7.87 6.33
C LEU A 19 4.01 7.46 5.28
N VAL A 20 3.06 6.59 5.64
CA VAL A 20 1.95 6.21 4.75
C VAL A 20 1.04 7.41 4.48
N ARG A 21 0.86 8.29 5.47
CA ARG A 21 0.11 9.54 5.32
C ARG A 21 0.68 10.44 4.23
N LEU A 22 2.01 10.48 4.10
CA LEU A 22 2.70 11.26 3.07
C LEU A 22 2.44 10.71 1.66
N CYS A 23 1.95 9.47 1.53
CA CYS A 23 1.61 8.84 0.26
C CYS A 23 0.12 8.98 -0.14
N ILE A 24 -0.69 9.74 0.61
CA ILE A 24 -2.08 10.04 0.18
C ILE A 24 -2.05 10.84 -1.12
N ASP A 25 -2.92 10.46 -2.06
CA ASP A 25 -2.98 10.96 -3.43
C ASP A 25 -1.72 10.69 -4.27
N GLU A 26 -0.86 9.76 -3.82
CA GLU A 26 0.28 9.26 -4.59
C GLU A 26 0.06 7.82 -5.06
N VAL A 27 0.80 7.42 -6.09
CA VAL A 27 0.77 6.03 -6.56
C VAL A 27 1.67 5.18 -5.68
N VAL A 28 1.08 4.11 -5.12
CA VAL A 28 1.76 3.14 -4.27
C VAL A 28 1.74 1.75 -4.91
N VAL A 29 2.73 0.94 -4.56
CA VAL A 29 2.74 -0.52 -4.77
C VAL A 29 2.44 -1.18 -3.43
N VAL A 30 1.45 -2.06 -3.43
CA VAL A 30 1.02 -2.82 -2.26
C VAL A 30 1.19 -4.30 -2.53
N LYS A 31 2.01 -4.97 -1.73
CA LYS A 31 2.11 -6.43 -1.77
C LYS A 31 1.11 -7.04 -0.82
N LEU A 32 0.34 -7.98 -1.33
CA LEU A 32 -0.64 -8.76 -0.59
C LEU A 32 -0.14 -10.20 -0.39
N ARG A 33 -0.70 -10.88 0.60
CA ARG A 33 -0.54 -12.33 0.74
C ARG A 33 -1.10 -13.06 -0.49
N GLY A 34 -0.51 -14.21 -0.81
CA GLY A 34 -0.96 -15.08 -1.90
C GLY A 34 -0.51 -14.60 -3.28
N ASP A 35 0.73 -14.12 -3.39
CA ASP A 35 1.38 -13.75 -4.64
C ASP A 35 0.57 -12.76 -5.49
N ARG A 36 0.10 -11.71 -4.80
CA ARG A 36 -0.68 -10.63 -5.39
C ARG A 36 -0.02 -9.29 -5.12
N GLU A 37 0.00 -8.44 -6.13
CA GLU A 37 0.49 -7.07 -6.05
C GLU A 37 -0.57 -6.12 -6.59
N LEU A 38 -0.75 -4.99 -5.93
CA LEU A 38 -1.60 -3.90 -6.39
C LEU A 38 -0.72 -2.69 -6.68
N LYS A 39 -1.00 -1.98 -7.75
CA LYS A 39 -0.44 -0.66 -8.03
C LYS A 39 -1.58 0.31 -8.27
N GLY A 40 -1.69 1.36 -7.46
CA GLY A 40 -2.80 2.31 -7.56
C GLY A 40 -2.57 3.56 -6.74
N ARG A 41 -3.45 4.55 -6.89
CA ARG A 41 -3.42 5.81 -6.16
C ARG A 41 -4.04 5.63 -4.77
N LEU A 42 -3.31 5.96 -3.71
CA LEU A 42 -3.80 5.80 -2.34
C LEU A 42 -4.74 6.95 -1.94
N TYR A 43 -6.04 6.66 -1.77
CA TYR A 43 -7.01 7.68 -1.34
C TYR A 43 -7.19 7.73 0.17
N ALA A 44 -7.15 6.60 0.86
CA ALA A 44 -7.35 6.54 2.30
C ALA A 44 -6.70 5.29 2.91
N TYR A 45 -6.37 5.38 4.20
CA TYR A 45 -5.94 4.27 5.02
C TYR A 45 -6.40 4.43 6.47
N ASP A 46 -6.28 3.36 7.27
CA ASP A 46 -6.53 3.39 8.71
C ASP A 46 -5.43 2.64 9.50
N SER A 47 -5.59 2.56 10.82
CA SER A 47 -4.66 1.88 11.73
C SER A 47 -4.56 0.37 11.52
N HIS A 48 -5.51 -0.24 10.81
CA HIS A 48 -5.46 -1.67 10.45
C HIS A 48 -4.76 -1.90 9.11
N CYS A 49 -4.31 -0.83 8.44
CA CYS A 49 -3.82 -0.85 7.06
C CYS A 49 -4.89 -1.26 6.05
N ASN A 50 -6.18 -1.04 6.35
CA ASN A 50 -7.19 -1.08 5.28
C ASN A 50 -6.90 0.08 4.32
N LEU A 51 -7.08 -0.11 3.01
CA LEU A 51 -6.76 0.89 2.00
C LEU A 51 -7.94 1.13 1.05
N ILE A 52 -8.06 2.35 0.57
CA ILE A 52 -8.84 2.68 -0.63
C ILE A 52 -7.86 3.07 -1.72
N LEU A 53 -7.84 2.33 -2.81
CA LEU A 53 -7.02 2.62 -3.99
C LEU A 53 -7.90 3.05 -5.17
N GLY A 54 -7.49 4.11 -5.86
CA GLY A 54 -8.03 4.50 -7.17
C GLY A 54 -7.14 4.02 -8.31
N ASP A 55 -7.73 3.81 -9.49
CA ASP A 55 -7.04 3.39 -10.72
C ASP A 55 -6.05 2.23 -10.47
N ALA A 56 -6.53 1.20 -9.77
CA ALA A 56 -5.72 0.13 -9.26
C ALA A 56 -5.54 -1.00 -10.30
N GLU A 57 -4.28 -1.29 -10.63
CA GLU A 57 -3.87 -2.48 -11.37
C GLU A 57 -3.52 -3.60 -10.39
N GLU A 58 -4.26 -4.70 -10.44
CA GLU A 58 -3.94 -5.93 -9.74
C GLU A 58 -3.09 -6.85 -10.64
N THR A 59 -2.02 -7.39 -10.07
CA THR A 59 -1.17 -8.42 -10.66
C THR A 59 -1.20 -9.68 -9.79
N ILE A 60 -1.65 -10.80 -10.36
CA ILE A 60 -1.70 -12.11 -9.70
C ILE A 60 -0.64 -13.01 -10.34
N TYR A 61 0.29 -13.51 -9.54
CA TYR A 61 1.31 -14.45 -9.99
C TYR A 61 0.83 -15.88 -9.72
N ILE A 62 0.79 -16.70 -10.77
CA ILE A 62 0.33 -18.09 -10.72
C ILE A 62 1.54 -18.97 -11.03
N THR A 63 1.96 -19.77 -10.05
CA THR A 63 2.97 -20.80 -10.23
C THR A 63 2.27 -22.14 -10.41
N ASN A 64 2.26 -22.66 -11.63
CA ASN A 64 1.75 -24.00 -11.90
C ASN A 64 2.83 -25.01 -11.52
N ALA A 65 2.67 -25.70 -10.40
CA ALA A 65 3.61 -26.74 -9.94
C ALA A 65 3.68 -27.96 -10.89
N GLU A 66 2.71 -28.09 -11.81
CA GLU A 66 2.63 -29.19 -12.79
C GLU A 66 3.34 -28.87 -14.13
N GLU A 67 3.75 -27.63 -14.37
CA GLU A 67 4.50 -27.25 -15.57
C GLU A 67 6.01 -27.37 -15.29
N GLU A 68 6.67 -28.38 -15.88
CA GLU A 68 8.13 -28.68 -15.76
C GLU A 68 9.04 -27.47 -16.03
N ASP A 69 8.56 -26.46 -16.73
CA ASP A 69 9.31 -25.26 -17.13
C ASP A 69 9.39 -24.17 -16.04
N GLY A 70 8.70 -24.30 -14.89
CA GLY A 70 8.72 -23.31 -13.82
C GLY A 70 8.21 -21.91 -14.23
N LYS A 71 7.44 -21.82 -15.32
CA LYS A 71 6.94 -20.54 -15.87
C LYS A 71 5.90 -19.95 -14.93
N VAL A 72 6.22 -18.78 -14.36
CA VAL A 72 5.25 -17.95 -13.64
C VAL A 72 4.34 -17.27 -14.66
N ARG A 73 3.03 -17.54 -14.56
CA ARG A 73 2.01 -16.82 -15.34
C ARG A 73 1.53 -15.63 -14.54
N THR A 74 1.24 -14.54 -15.24
CA THR A 74 0.78 -13.31 -14.60
C THR A 74 -0.57 -12.91 -15.18
N VAL A 75 -1.56 -12.71 -14.32
CA VAL A 75 -2.87 -12.17 -14.70
C VAL A 75 -2.99 -10.75 -14.18
N LYS A 76 -3.39 -9.82 -15.05
CA LYS A 76 -3.60 -8.41 -14.69
C LYS A 76 -5.08 -8.04 -14.74
N LYS A 77 -5.55 -7.28 -13.76
CA LYS A 77 -6.91 -6.73 -13.71
C LYS A 77 -6.87 -5.24 -13.37
N GLN A 78 -7.82 -4.49 -13.88
CA GLN A 78 -7.94 -3.04 -13.63
C GLN A 78 -9.21 -2.77 -12.83
N HIS A 79 -9.11 -1.86 -11.87
CA HIS A 79 -10.19 -1.45 -11.00
C HIS A 79 -10.19 0.08 -10.85
N GLU A 80 -11.31 0.74 -11.15
CA GLU A 80 -11.44 2.19 -10.97
C GLU A 80 -11.31 2.60 -9.49
N THR A 81 -11.91 1.82 -8.60
CA THR A 81 -11.77 1.98 -7.15
C THR A 81 -11.79 0.61 -6.48
N LEU A 82 -10.89 0.40 -5.51
CA LEU A 82 -10.71 -0.87 -4.82
C LEU A 82 -10.56 -0.65 -3.32
N PHE A 83 -11.40 -1.31 -2.53
CA PHE A 83 -11.19 -1.45 -1.09
C PHE A 83 -10.32 -2.67 -0.80
N VAL A 84 -9.29 -2.49 0.01
CA VAL A 84 -8.34 -3.54 0.42
C VAL A 84 -8.41 -3.69 1.93
N ARG A 85 -8.59 -4.94 2.39
CA ARG A 85 -8.56 -5.26 3.82
C ARG A 85 -7.12 -5.39 4.31
N GLY A 86 -6.79 -4.73 5.41
CA GLY A 86 -5.43 -4.63 5.93
C GLY A 86 -4.81 -5.94 6.41
N ASP A 87 -5.62 -6.93 6.80
CA ASP A 87 -5.13 -8.25 7.18
C ASP A 87 -4.29 -8.92 6.07
N SER A 88 -4.56 -8.65 4.79
CA SER A 88 -3.81 -9.24 3.68
C SER A 88 -2.61 -8.42 3.24
N VAL A 89 -2.45 -7.18 3.73
CA VAL A 89 -1.36 -6.28 3.35
C VAL A 89 -0.07 -6.75 4.01
N VAL A 90 0.98 -6.89 3.20
CA VAL A 90 2.33 -7.28 3.64
C VAL A 90 3.27 -6.08 3.62
N LEU A 91 3.15 -5.25 2.58
CA LEU A 91 4.01 -4.07 2.38
C LEU A 91 3.27 -3.02 1.57
N ILE A 92 3.53 -1.75 1.89
CA ILE A 92 3.12 -0.57 1.13
C ILE A 92 4.41 0.19 0.82
N ALA A 93 4.63 0.55 -0.45
CA ALA A 93 5.79 1.34 -0.88
C ALA A 93 5.38 2.39 -1.91
N PRO A 94 5.92 3.62 -1.85
CA PRO A 94 5.75 4.60 -2.92
C PRO A 94 6.51 4.14 -4.17
N VAL A 95 5.96 4.41 -5.36
CA VAL A 95 6.56 3.97 -6.64
C VAL A 95 7.97 4.56 -6.85
N GLU A 96 8.24 5.76 -6.34
CA GLU A 96 9.55 6.41 -6.49
C GLU A 96 10.69 5.72 -5.72
N SER A 97 10.36 4.92 -4.70
CA SER A 97 11.36 4.22 -3.87
C SER A 97 11.80 2.87 -4.44
N ILE A 98 11.21 2.41 -5.55
CA ILE A 98 11.58 1.18 -6.25
C ILE A 98 12.51 1.57 -7.42
N LYS A 99 13.79 1.79 -7.14
CA LYS A 99 14.87 1.92 -8.13
C LYS A 99 15.98 0.91 -7.84
#